data_AF-A0A8R1DVB1-F1
#
_entry.id   AF-A0A8R1DVB1-F1
#
_cell.length_a   1.000
_cell.length_b   1.000
_cell.length_c   1.000
_cell.angle_alpha   90.00
_cell.angle_beta   90.00
_cell.angle_gamma   90.00
#
_symmetry.space_group_name_H-M   'P 1'
#
loop_
_entity.id
_entity.type
_entity.pdbx_description
1 polymer ?
#
loop_
_entity_poly.entity_id
_entity_poly.type
_entity_poly.pdbx_seq_one_letter_code
_entity_poly.pdbx_strand_id
1 'polypeptide(L)'
;MFITDGNMTDAKCFENCQHDYRTKFEYTLNESLTEFYDFPFHPVVLDLSSFQLYCRLSEQKTKCFAEKCNDYTEPITFLKCDHECHDEIVRADQLKLNSRNNNQNQIFVSSELSTYETELDKLCRFQTCYMKCMAPVVKEMCGEEEAKHSIEIVEAYVQWHANDISDWHAITGNDETLPKSCQTLVNANQKSDDPVLQLIGDAAI
;
A
#
# COMPACT_ATOMS: atom_id res chain seq x y z
N MET A 1 -13.66 6.81 -10.88
CA MET A 1 -13.86 6.48 -12.32
C MET A 1 -14.67 7.60 -12.93
N PHE A 2 -14.03 8.56 -13.58
CA PHE A 2 -14.75 9.59 -14.33
C PHE A 2 -15.16 9.01 -15.68
N ILE A 3 -16.45 8.80 -15.86
CA ILE A 3 -17.04 8.46 -17.15
C ILE A 3 -17.21 9.79 -17.89
N THR A 4 -16.28 10.11 -18.79
CA THR A 4 -16.47 11.22 -19.72
C THR A 4 -17.43 10.77 -20.83
N ASP A 5 -18.46 11.57 -21.10
CA ASP A 5 -19.56 11.36 -22.05
C ASP A 5 -19.14 11.35 -23.54
N GLY A 6 -18.09 10.60 -23.89
CA GLY A 6 -17.59 10.41 -25.24
C GLY A 6 -17.65 8.94 -25.63
N ASN A 7 -18.78 8.50 -26.18
CA ASN A 7 -19.11 7.13 -26.59
C ASN A 7 -19.24 6.13 -25.45
N MET A 8 -20.40 5.44 -25.43
CA MET A 8 -20.62 4.22 -24.66
C MET A 8 -19.35 3.35 -24.65
N THR A 9 -18.71 3.24 -23.48
CA THR A 9 -17.54 2.41 -23.20
C THR A 9 -17.69 1.04 -23.88
N ASP A 10 -16.82 0.74 -24.84
CA ASP A 10 -16.74 -0.58 -25.46
C ASP A 10 -16.28 -1.58 -24.38
N ALA A 11 -17.24 -2.18 -23.68
CA ALA A 11 -16.98 -3.13 -22.59
C ALA A 11 -16.06 -4.28 -23.04
N LYS A 12 -16.10 -4.63 -24.33
CA LYS A 12 -15.28 -5.68 -24.91
C LYS A 12 -13.83 -5.24 -25.10
N CYS A 13 -13.60 -3.95 -25.37
CA CYS A 13 -12.25 -3.38 -25.39
C CYS A 13 -11.57 -3.48 -24.03
N PHE A 14 -12.26 -3.04 -22.97
CA PHE A 14 -11.75 -3.12 -21.60
C PHE A 14 -11.50 -4.56 -21.16
N GLU A 15 -12.42 -5.48 -21.48
CA GLU A 15 -12.27 -6.90 -21.21
C GLU A 15 -11.00 -7.49 -21.87
N ASN A 16 -10.75 -7.16 -23.13
CA ASN A 16 -9.56 -7.62 -23.85
C ASN A 16 -8.27 -7.06 -23.24
N CYS A 17 -8.21 -5.74 -22.97
CA CYS A 17 -7.05 -5.14 -22.32
C CYS A 17 -6.80 -5.72 -20.93
N GLN A 18 -7.87 -6.03 -20.20
CA GLN A 18 -7.78 -6.61 -18.86
C GLN A 18 -7.39 -8.09 -18.88
N HIS A 19 -7.80 -8.84 -19.90
CA HIS A 19 -7.36 -10.21 -20.14
C HIS A 19 -5.87 -10.28 -20.49
N ASP A 20 -5.40 -9.40 -21.37
CA ASP A 20 -3.98 -9.27 -21.72
C ASP A 20 -3.13 -8.92 -20.49
N TYR A 21 -3.60 -7.96 -19.68
CA TYR A 21 -2.94 -7.59 -18.43
C TYR A 21 -2.89 -8.77 -17.46
N ARG A 22 -4.02 -9.46 -17.22
CA ARG A 22 -4.07 -10.64 -16.34
C ARG A 22 -3.05 -11.69 -16.75
N THR A 23 -3.05 -12.07 -18.02
CA THR A 23 -2.14 -13.10 -18.54
C THR A 23 -0.67 -12.73 -18.31
N LYS A 24 -0.30 -11.48 -18.57
CA LYS A 24 1.07 -11.00 -18.37
C LYS A 24 1.43 -10.86 -16.90
N PHE A 25 0.51 -10.36 -16.08
CA PHE A 25 0.69 -10.22 -14.64
C PHE A 25 0.98 -11.57 -14.00
N GLU A 26 0.09 -12.54 -14.22
CA GLU A 26 0.18 -13.87 -13.61
C GLU A 26 1.45 -14.60 -14.06
N TYR A 27 1.84 -14.44 -15.33
CA TYR A 27 3.09 -15.00 -15.84
C TYR A 27 4.34 -14.33 -15.26
N THR A 28 4.34 -13.00 -15.16
CA THR A 28 5.55 -12.23 -14.83
C THR A 28 5.84 -12.22 -13.34
N LEU A 29 4.79 -12.12 -12.51
CA LEU A 29 4.90 -12.09 -11.05
C LEU A 29 4.69 -13.47 -10.42
N ASN A 30 4.27 -14.46 -11.21
CA ASN A 30 3.94 -15.81 -10.74
C ASN A 30 2.92 -15.79 -9.57
N GLU A 31 1.94 -14.89 -9.67
CA GLU A 31 0.89 -14.67 -8.67
C GLU A 31 -0.46 -14.50 -9.36
N SER A 32 -1.52 -15.03 -8.75
CA SER A 32 -2.87 -14.90 -9.33
C SER A 32 -3.36 -13.46 -9.20
N LEU A 33 -3.87 -12.88 -10.29
CA LEU A 33 -4.43 -11.53 -10.22
C LEU A 33 -5.68 -11.47 -9.32
N THR A 34 -6.36 -12.59 -9.09
CA THR A 34 -7.52 -12.64 -8.18
C THR A 34 -7.15 -12.69 -6.71
N GLU A 35 -5.95 -13.19 -6.39
CA GLU A 35 -5.41 -13.27 -5.01
C GLU A 35 -4.57 -12.02 -4.68
N PHE A 36 -4.08 -11.34 -5.72
CA PHE A 36 -3.34 -10.11 -5.60
C PHE A 36 -4.21 -8.95 -5.12
N TYR A 37 -3.70 -8.22 -4.13
CA TYR A 37 -4.24 -6.96 -3.66
C TYR A 37 -3.17 -5.87 -3.75
N ASP A 38 -3.54 -4.74 -4.35
CA ASP A 38 -2.67 -3.56 -4.45
C ASP A 38 -2.39 -2.96 -3.07
N PHE A 39 -3.30 -3.17 -2.11
CA PHE A 39 -3.23 -2.57 -0.79
C PHE A 39 -3.49 -3.59 0.31
N PRO A 40 -2.62 -3.71 1.33
CA PRO A 40 -1.38 -3.01 1.62
C PRO A 40 -0.21 -3.77 0.98
N PHE A 41 -0.08 -3.71 -0.34
CA PHE A 41 0.87 -4.47 -1.16
C PHE A 41 0.98 -5.96 -0.84
N HIS A 42 0.44 -6.75 -1.76
CA HIS A 42 0.71 -8.17 -1.80
C HIS A 42 2.23 -8.45 -1.72
N PRO A 43 2.70 -9.43 -0.93
CA PRO A 43 4.13 -9.72 -0.74
C PRO A 43 4.95 -9.85 -2.04
N VAL A 44 4.30 -10.23 -3.13
CA VAL A 44 4.91 -10.39 -4.46
C VAL A 44 5.47 -9.10 -5.06
N VAL A 45 5.03 -7.92 -4.62
CA VAL A 45 5.55 -6.62 -5.12
C VAL A 45 6.35 -5.84 -4.10
N LEU A 46 6.74 -6.46 -2.98
CA LEU A 46 7.56 -5.81 -1.95
C LEU A 46 9.04 -5.70 -2.33
N ASP A 47 9.54 -6.55 -3.24
CA ASP A 47 10.89 -6.43 -3.77
C ASP A 47 10.95 -5.44 -4.95
N LEU A 48 12.04 -4.66 -5.03
CA LEU A 48 12.20 -3.61 -6.04
C LEU A 48 12.08 -4.15 -7.49
N SER A 49 12.53 -5.38 -7.77
CA SER A 49 12.44 -5.95 -9.11
C SER A 49 11.01 -6.28 -9.51
N SER A 50 10.26 -6.95 -8.64
CA SER A 50 8.85 -7.28 -8.87
C SER A 50 7.97 -6.04 -8.85
N PHE A 51 8.30 -5.07 -8.01
CA PHE A 51 7.70 -3.75 -8.01
C PHE A 51 7.84 -3.04 -9.37
N GLN A 52 9.05 -3.02 -9.93
CA GLN A 52 9.30 -2.46 -11.27
C GLN A 52 8.61 -3.25 -12.38
N LEU A 53 8.43 -4.57 -12.22
CA LEU A 53 7.65 -5.38 -13.15
C LEU A 53 6.17 -5.01 -13.07
N TYR A 54 5.61 -4.92 -11.87
CA TYR A 54 4.24 -4.48 -11.61
C TYR A 54 3.97 -3.09 -12.20
N CYS A 55 4.85 -2.11 -11.97
CA CYS A 55 4.73 -0.77 -12.56
C CYS A 55 4.64 -0.81 -14.08
N ARG A 56 5.54 -1.55 -14.75
CA ARG A 56 5.55 -1.70 -16.22
C ARG A 56 4.29 -2.37 -16.75
N LEU A 57 3.78 -3.37 -16.04
CA LEU A 57 2.55 -4.07 -16.41
C LEU A 57 1.34 -3.14 -16.29
N SER A 58 1.28 -2.36 -15.22
CA SER A 58 0.22 -1.37 -15.00
C SER A 58 0.27 -0.23 -16.02
N GLU A 59 1.46 0.26 -16.39
CA GLU A 59 1.62 1.21 -17.50
C GLU A 59 1.13 0.64 -18.84
N GLN A 60 1.46 -0.64 -19.15
CA GLN A 60 0.98 -1.30 -20.36
C GLN A 60 -0.55 -1.43 -20.39
N LYS A 61 -1.17 -1.70 -19.24
CA LYS A 61 -2.62 -1.74 -19.09
C LYS A 61 -3.25 -0.37 -19.37
N THR A 62 -2.74 0.70 -18.74
CA THR A 62 -3.21 2.07 -19.00
C THR A 62 -3.04 2.45 -20.46
N LYS A 63 -1.88 2.15 -21.06
CA LYS A 63 -1.63 2.41 -22.49
C LYS A 63 -2.64 1.67 -23.38
N CYS A 64 -3.01 0.44 -23.03
CA CYS A 64 -4.05 -0.30 -23.74
C CYS A 64 -5.42 0.40 -23.67
N PHE A 65 -5.82 0.87 -22.49
CA PHE A 65 -7.08 1.62 -22.32
C PHE A 65 -7.08 2.93 -23.12
N ALA A 66 -5.98 3.69 -23.08
CA ALA A 66 -5.85 4.94 -23.81
C ALA A 66 -5.86 4.74 -25.33
N GLU A 67 -5.06 3.81 -25.85
CA GLU A 67 -4.90 3.64 -27.30
C GLU A 67 -6.02 2.84 -27.94
N LYS A 68 -6.57 1.82 -27.26
CA LYS A 68 -7.59 0.93 -27.83
C LYS A 68 -9.01 1.30 -27.43
N CYS A 69 -9.19 1.83 -26.22
CA CYS A 69 -10.52 2.11 -25.68
C CYS A 69 -10.84 3.62 -25.62
N ASN A 70 -9.93 4.48 -26.13
CA ASN A 70 -10.01 5.94 -26.06
C ASN A 70 -10.21 6.47 -24.62
N ASP A 71 -9.72 5.72 -23.64
CA ASP A 71 -9.79 6.08 -22.23
C ASP A 71 -8.42 6.61 -21.78
N TYR A 72 -8.26 7.92 -21.90
CA TYR A 72 -7.04 8.64 -21.51
C TYR A 72 -6.97 8.95 -20.02
N THR A 73 -7.51 8.07 -19.18
CA THR A 73 -7.24 8.11 -17.74
C THR A 73 -5.74 8.00 -17.49
N GLU A 74 -5.21 8.87 -16.63
CA GLU A 74 -3.79 8.86 -16.28
C GLU A 74 -3.36 7.48 -15.75
N PRO A 75 -2.10 7.06 -16.00
CA PRO A 75 -1.58 5.84 -15.40
C PRO A 75 -1.78 5.90 -13.90
N ILE A 76 -2.62 4.97 -13.44
CA ILE A 76 -3.12 4.77 -12.08
C ILE A 76 -2.41 5.66 -11.07
N THR A 77 -3.02 6.78 -10.70
CA THR A 77 -2.45 7.81 -9.82
C THR A 77 -2.10 7.27 -8.43
N PHE A 78 -2.61 6.09 -8.04
CA PHE A 78 -2.19 5.27 -6.89
C PHE A 78 -0.70 4.84 -6.98
N LEU A 79 -0.19 4.51 -8.17
CA LEU A 79 1.21 4.14 -8.39
C LEU A 79 2.19 5.30 -8.16
N LYS A 80 1.71 6.55 -8.26
CA LYS A 80 2.53 7.73 -7.99
C LYS A 80 2.93 7.79 -6.52
N CYS A 81 1.97 7.59 -5.63
CA CYS A 81 2.21 7.60 -4.19
C CYS A 81 3.05 6.42 -3.75
N ASP A 82 2.77 5.27 -4.32
CA ASP A 82 3.54 4.06 -4.10
C ASP A 82 5.01 4.22 -4.52
N HIS A 83 5.28 4.67 -5.75
CA HIS A 83 6.64 4.94 -6.21
C HIS A 83 7.35 6.00 -5.38
N GLU A 84 6.68 7.12 -5.08
CA GLU A 84 7.23 8.22 -4.27
C GLU A 84 7.59 7.75 -2.86
N CYS A 85 6.70 7.01 -2.20
CA CYS A 85 6.91 6.52 -0.86
C CYS A 85 7.97 5.42 -0.81
N HIS A 86 8.01 4.52 -1.79
CA HIS A 86 9.07 3.51 -1.90
C HIS A 86 10.44 4.18 -2.05
N ASP A 87 10.55 5.19 -2.92
CA ASP A 87 11.77 5.98 -3.11
C ASP A 87 12.20 6.69 -1.81
N GLU A 88 11.25 7.25 -1.05
CA GLU A 88 11.53 7.89 0.24
C GLU A 88 12.16 6.90 1.24
N ILE A 89 11.57 5.70 1.36
CA ILE A 89 12.08 4.65 2.26
C ILE A 89 13.48 4.21 1.84
N VAL A 90 13.68 3.90 0.56
CA VAL A 90 14.98 3.45 0.03
C VAL A 90 16.05 4.52 0.22
N ARG A 91 15.75 5.79 -0.08
CA ARG A 91 16.71 6.90 0.12
C ARG A 91 17.07 7.07 1.59
N ALA A 92 16.09 7.02 2.49
CA ALA A 92 16.34 7.13 3.92
C ALA A 92 17.24 6.00 4.45
N ASP A 93 17.09 4.79 3.92
CA ASP A 93 17.90 3.64 4.32
C ASP A 93 19.30 3.67 3.71
N GLN A 94 19.46 4.13 2.46
CA GLN A 94 20.77 4.37 1.86
C GLN A 94 21.58 5.40 2.66
N LEU A 95 20.93 6.45 3.18
CA LEU A 95 21.56 7.43 4.06
C LEU A 95 22.04 6.81 5.38
N LYS A 96 21.30 5.84 5.94
CA LYS A 96 21.71 5.09 7.15
C LYS A 96 22.85 4.11 6.87
N LEU A 97 22.86 3.46 5.70
CA LEU A 97 23.89 2.50 5.26
C LEU A 97 25.23 3.19 4.94
N ASN A 98 25.22 4.41 4.43
CA ASN A 98 26.45 5.19 4.20
C ASN A 98 27.23 5.54 5.50
N SER A 99 26.67 5.25 6.69
CA SER A 99 27.37 5.29 7.99
C SER A 99 27.81 3.93 8.53
N ARG A 100 27.49 2.80 7.87
CA ARG A 100 27.93 1.45 8.27
C ARG A 100 28.37 0.65 7.04
N ASN A 101 29.68 0.50 6.87
CA ASN A 101 30.27 -0.44 5.92
C ASN A 101 29.88 -1.89 6.28
N ASN A 102 28.97 -2.51 5.54
CA ASN A 102 29.15 -3.80 4.83
C ASN A 102 27.83 -4.49 4.43
N ASN A 103 27.87 -5.05 3.21
CA ASN A 103 27.22 -6.25 2.66
C ASN A 103 25.68 -6.42 2.65
N GLN A 104 25.13 -6.10 1.47
CA GLN A 104 24.41 -6.98 0.52
C GLN A 104 23.22 -7.85 0.95
N ASN A 105 22.07 -7.57 0.32
CA ASN A 105 21.24 -8.48 -0.51
C ASN A 105 21.05 -9.94 -0.07
N GLN A 106 20.80 -10.20 1.21
CA GLN A 106 20.23 -11.48 1.64
C GLN A 106 18.82 -11.25 2.16
N ILE A 107 17.83 -11.64 1.35
CA ILE A 107 16.49 -11.90 1.85
C ILE A 107 16.41 -13.40 2.16
N PHE A 108 15.91 -13.68 3.36
CA PHE A 108 15.49 -14.99 3.87
C PHE A 108 16.62 -15.92 4.34
N VAL A 109 16.84 -15.93 5.66
CA VAL A 109 16.65 -17.07 6.60
C VAL A 109 17.39 -16.70 7.89
N SER A 110 16.74 -16.07 8.86
CA SER A 110 17.20 -16.13 10.25
C SER A 110 16.06 -15.82 11.24
N SER A 111 16.14 -16.47 12.40
CA SER A 111 15.31 -16.27 13.60
C SER A 111 15.61 -14.94 14.32
N GLU A 112 15.96 -13.89 13.58
CA GLU A 112 16.45 -12.64 14.15
C GLU A 112 15.32 -11.60 14.20
N LEU A 113 14.72 -11.49 15.38
CA LEU A 113 13.68 -10.50 15.71
C LEU A 113 14.09 -9.10 15.23
N SER A 114 15.36 -8.71 15.35
CA SER A 114 15.86 -7.39 14.93
C SER A 114 15.70 -7.09 13.44
N THR A 115 15.78 -8.11 12.58
CA THR A 115 15.61 -7.95 11.13
C THR A 115 14.13 -7.75 10.82
N TYR A 116 13.26 -8.54 11.47
CA TYR A 116 11.82 -8.36 11.40
C TYR A 116 11.38 -6.94 11.82
N GLU A 117 11.86 -6.45 12.98
CA GLU A 117 11.53 -5.11 13.47
C GLU A 117 12.00 -3.99 12.51
N THR A 118 13.15 -4.20 11.86
CA THR A 118 13.68 -3.23 10.88
C THR A 118 12.80 -3.16 9.64
N GLU A 119 12.33 -4.29 9.13
CA GLU A 119 11.41 -4.31 7.99
C GLU A 119 10.02 -3.78 8.38
N LEU A 120 9.56 -4.08 9.59
CA LEU A 120 8.32 -3.56 10.13
C LEU A 120 8.34 -2.02 10.26
N ASP A 121 9.47 -1.43 10.67
CA ASP A 121 9.65 0.02 10.67
C ASP A 121 9.48 0.63 9.28
N LYS A 122 10.04 -0.01 8.24
CA LYS A 122 9.90 0.45 6.86
C LYS A 122 8.45 0.38 6.39
N LEU A 123 7.75 -0.71 6.70
CA LEU A 123 6.35 -0.91 6.36
C LEU A 123 5.47 0.19 6.97
N CYS A 124 5.60 0.46 8.26
CA CYS A 124 4.81 1.50 8.93
C CYS A 124 5.13 2.91 8.43
N ARG A 125 6.39 3.20 8.10
CA ARG A 125 6.77 4.48 7.46
C ARG A 125 6.16 4.61 6.06
N PHE A 126 6.22 3.54 5.27
CA PHE A 126 5.62 3.49 3.95
C PHE A 126 4.11 3.73 4.04
N GLN A 127 3.40 3.01 4.92
CA GLN A 127 1.96 3.16 5.12
C GLN A 127 1.57 4.59 5.50
N THR A 128 2.38 5.24 6.36
CA THR A 128 2.19 6.66 6.70
C THR A 128 2.34 7.57 5.49
N CYS A 129 3.40 7.40 4.69
CA CYS A 129 3.63 8.18 3.48
C CYS A 129 2.51 7.97 2.48
N TYR A 130 2.16 6.70 2.25
CA TYR A 130 1.18 6.28 1.27
C TYR A 130 -0.19 6.89 1.53
N MET A 131 -0.69 6.79 2.77
CA MET A 131 -1.96 7.39 3.20
C MET A 131 -1.97 8.91 2.97
N LYS A 132 -0.88 9.60 3.30
CA LYS A 132 -0.75 11.06 3.11
C LYS A 132 -0.72 11.47 1.65
N CYS A 133 -0.04 10.70 0.80
CA CYS A 133 0.03 10.99 -0.62
C CYS A 133 -1.28 10.65 -1.35
N MET A 134 -1.94 9.57 -0.96
CA MET A 134 -3.15 9.10 -1.65
C MET A 134 -4.33 10.07 -1.44
N ALA A 135 -4.46 10.67 -0.26
CA ALA A 135 -5.59 11.55 0.06
C ALA A 135 -5.81 12.72 -0.93
N PRO A 136 -4.80 13.54 -1.31
CA PRO A 136 -4.98 14.57 -2.33
C PRO A 136 -5.27 13.98 -3.71
N VAL A 137 -4.63 12.86 -4.08
CA VAL A 137 -4.86 12.17 -5.36
C VAL A 137 -6.33 11.75 -5.50
N VAL A 138 -6.90 11.13 -4.47
CA VAL A 138 -8.30 10.71 -4.50
C VAL A 138 -9.28 11.89 -4.52
N LYS A 139 -8.96 13.00 -3.85
CA LYS A 139 -9.77 14.23 -3.92
C LYS A 139 -9.77 14.88 -5.30
N GLU A 140 -8.69 14.75 -6.06
CA GLU A 140 -8.61 15.23 -7.44
C GLU A 140 -9.37 14.31 -8.41
N MET A 141 -9.45 13.01 -8.09
CA MET A 141 -9.98 11.97 -8.99
C MET A 141 -11.44 11.55 -8.74
N CYS A 142 -12.04 11.94 -7.63
CA CYS A 142 -13.36 11.49 -7.22
C CYS A 142 -14.27 12.68 -6.85
N GLY A 143 -15.58 12.45 -6.83
CA GLY A 143 -16.52 13.37 -6.20
C GLY A 143 -16.25 13.49 -4.69
N GLU A 144 -16.71 14.56 -4.06
CA GLU A 144 -16.38 14.89 -2.65
C GLU A 144 -16.74 13.75 -1.68
N GLU A 145 -17.94 13.18 -1.81
CA GLU A 145 -18.43 12.09 -0.96
C GLU A 145 -17.67 10.78 -1.24
N GLU A 146 -17.45 10.42 -2.51
CA GLU A 146 -16.69 9.22 -2.88
C GLU A 146 -15.22 9.32 -2.48
N ALA A 147 -14.62 10.50 -2.59
CA ALA A 147 -13.26 10.78 -2.17
C ALA A 147 -13.12 10.63 -0.66
N LYS A 148 -14.05 11.22 0.10
CA LYS A 148 -14.10 11.10 1.55
C LYS A 148 -14.18 9.63 1.99
N HIS A 149 -15.13 8.88 1.42
CA HIS A 149 -15.29 7.46 1.77
C HIS A 149 -14.06 6.62 1.41
N SER A 150 -13.45 6.89 0.25
CA SER A 150 -12.24 6.17 -0.19
C SER A 150 -11.04 6.45 0.70
N ILE A 151 -10.88 7.68 1.18
CA ILE A 151 -9.83 8.06 2.12
C ILE A 151 -10.07 7.39 3.47
N GLU A 152 -11.30 7.44 4.00
CA GLU A 152 -11.68 6.78 5.25
C GLU A 152 -11.37 5.28 5.22
N ILE A 153 -11.65 4.60 4.11
CA ILE A 153 -11.33 3.16 3.95
C ILE A 153 -9.82 2.91 4.07
N VAL A 154 -9.00 3.71 3.39
CA VAL A 154 -7.54 3.49 3.43
C VAL A 154 -6.95 3.84 4.78
N GLU A 155 -7.40 4.93 5.41
CA GLU A 155 -7.01 5.28 6.77
C GLU A 155 -7.40 4.17 7.76
N ALA A 156 -8.63 3.65 7.67
CA ALA A 156 -9.09 2.55 8.50
C ALA A 156 -8.26 1.28 8.29
N TYR A 157 -7.93 0.94 7.04
CA TYR A 157 -7.13 -0.24 6.75
C TYR A 157 -5.70 -0.11 7.31
N VAL A 158 -5.02 1.02 7.09
CA VAL A 158 -3.69 1.28 7.68
C VAL A 158 -3.75 1.14 9.19
N GLN A 159 -4.82 1.68 9.79
CA GLN A 159 -5.00 1.63 11.23
C GLN A 159 -5.19 0.21 11.75
N TRP A 160 -6.07 -0.57 11.11
CA TRP A 160 -6.32 -1.96 11.49
C TRP A 160 -5.03 -2.77 11.44
N HIS A 161 -4.25 -2.63 10.38
CA HIS A 161 -2.97 -3.31 10.26
C HIS A 161 -1.97 -2.86 11.34
N ALA A 162 -1.90 -1.57 11.67
CA ALA A 162 -1.04 -1.06 12.73
C ALA A 162 -1.47 -1.59 14.12
N ASN A 163 -2.78 -1.69 14.37
CA ASN A 163 -3.33 -2.26 15.61
C ASN A 163 -3.00 -3.76 15.71
N ASP A 164 -3.21 -4.55 14.65
CA ASP A 164 -2.87 -5.97 14.61
C ASP A 164 -1.39 -6.21 14.92
N ILE A 165 -0.50 -5.38 14.36
CA ILE A 165 0.93 -5.41 14.68
C ILE A 165 1.16 -5.12 16.16
N SER A 166 0.54 -4.06 16.70
CA SER A 166 0.68 -3.68 18.11
C SER A 166 0.20 -4.78 19.05
N ASP A 167 -0.97 -5.36 18.77
CA ASP A 167 -1.57 -6.44 19.56
C ASP A 167 -0.69 -7.69 19.52
N TRP A 168 -0.10 -8.02 18.37
CA TRP A 168 0.85 -9.12 18.26
C TRP A 168 2.10 -8.89 19.13
N HIS A 169 2.64 -7.66 19.18
CA HIS A 169 3.77 -7.34 20.06
C HIS A 169 3.39 -7.47 21.53
N ALA A 170 2.20 -7.00 21.91
CA ALA A 170 1.69 -7.12 23.28
C ALA A 170 1.50 -8.59 23.71
N ILE A 171 0.87 -9.39 22.86
CA ILE A 171 0.62 -10.81 23.15
C ILE A 171 1.93 -11.60 23.26
N THR A 172 2.95 -11.23 22.47
CA THR A 172 4.25 -11.91 22.48
C THR A 172 5.22 -11.36 23.53
N GLY A 173 4.84 -10.31 24.28
CA GLY A 173 5.68 -9.67 25.29
C GLY A 173 6.85 -8.86 24.71
N ASN A 174 6.69 -8.37 23.48
CA ASN A 174 7.68 -7.62 22.72
C ASN A 174 7.28 -6.14 22.54
N ASP A 175 6.46 -5.58 23.45
CA ASP A 175 5.98 -4.19 23.36
C ASP A 175 7.11 -3.16 23.17
N GLU A 176 8.25 -3.40 23.82
CA GLU A 176 9.40 -2.50 23.78
C GLU A 176 10.15 -2.52 22.43
N THR A 177 9.96 -3.55 21.61
CA THR A 177 10.62 -3.67 20.30
C THR A 177 9.78 -3.12 19.15
N LEU A 178 8.49 -2.83 19.39
CA LEU A 178 7.60 -2.25 18.39
C LEU A 178 8.19 -0.95 17.81
N PRO A 179 8.39 -0.83 16.49
CA PRO A 179 9.03 0.34 15.90
C PRO A 179 8.24 1.62 16.14
N LYS A 180 8.95 2.74 16.34
CA LYS A 180 8.34 4.05 16.60
C LYS A 180 7.39 4.51 15.49
N SER A 181 7.69 4.16 14.25
CA SER A 181 6.82 4.46 13.11
C SER A 181 5.47 3.75 13.24
N CYS A 182 5.46 2.48 13.66
CA CYS A 182 4.25 1.72 13.95
C CYS A 182 3.52 2.27 15.17
N GLN A 183 4.23 2.59 16.26
CA GLN A 183 3.62 3.25 17.43
C GLN A 183 2.92 4.56 17.05
N THR A 184 3.51 5.32 16.13
CA THR A 184 2.92 6.58 15.66
C THR A 184 1.64 6.34 14.87
N LEU A 185 1.58 5.31 14.02
CA LEU A 185 0.37 4.91 13.32
C LEU A 185 -0.73 4.47 14.29
N VAL A 186 -0.40 3.61 15.26
CA VAL A 186 -1.34 3.16 16.30
C VAL A 186 -1.93 4.37 17.06
N ASN A 187 -1.08 5.30 17.49
CA ASN A 187 -1.47 6.45 18.29
C ASN A 187 -2.18 7.56 17.49
N ALA A 188 -2.08 7.56 16.16
CA ALA A 188 -2.69 8.59 15.31
C ALA A 188 -4.23 8.60 15.44
N ASN A 189 -4.84 7.45 15.71
CA ASN A 189 -6.30 7.30 15.87
C ASN A 189 -6.77 7.01 17.30
N GLN A 190 -5.92 6.94 18.32
CA GLN A 190 -6.42 7.02 19.71
C GLN A 190 -7.13 8.37 20.01
N LYS A 191 -7.04 9.34 19.11
CA LYS A 191 -7.81 10.59 19.14
C LYS A 191 -9.20 10.50 18.49
N SER A 192 -9.54 9.41 17.79
CA SER A 192 -10.94 9.11 17.47
C SER A 192 -11.45 8.15 18.52
N ASP A 193 -12.41 8.62 19.31
CA ASP A 193 -13.09 7.84 20.35
C ASP A 193 -13.62 6.52 19.76
N ASP A 194 -12.89 5.43 19.97
CA ASP A 194 -13.38 4.09 19.67
C ASP A 194 -14.56 3.79 20.61
N PRO A 195 -15.80 3.68 20.10
CA PRO A 195 -16.97 3.44 20.93
C PRO A 195 -16.90 2.12 21.70
N VAL A 196 -16.10 1.16 21.21
CA VAL A 196 -15.92 -0.15 21.84
C VAL A 196 -15.05 -0.04 23.11
N LEU A 197 -14.04 0.82 23.09
CA LEU A 197 -13.17 1.05 24.26
C LEU A 197 -13.90 1.81 25.39
N GLN A 198 -14.91 2.63 25.07
CA GLN A 198 -15.76 3.27 26.08
C GLN A 198 -16.66 2.27 26.83
N LEU A 199 -17.13 1.21 26.16
CA LEU A 199 -17.98 0.18 26.77
C LEU A 199 -17.23 -0.69 27.80
N ILE A 200 -15.91 -0.85 27.66
CA ILE A 200 -15.09 -1.65 28.58
C ILE A 200 -14.72 -0.84 29.83
N GLY A 201 -14.58 0.49 29.72
CA GLY A 201 -14.31 1.38 30.85
C GLY A 201 -15.48 1.52 31.83
N ASP A 202 -16.72 1.46 31.33
CA ASP A 202 -17.94 1.59 32.15
C ASP A 202 -18.37 0.28 32.85
N ALA A 203 -17.72 -0.85 32.54
CA ALA A 203 -17.99 -2.14 33.17
C ALA A 203 -17.15 -2.40 34.45
N ALA A 204 -16.29 -1.44 34.82
CA ALA A 204 -15.44 -1.50 36.02
C ALA A 204 -15.78 -0.37 37.01
N ILE A 205 -17.04 -0.34 37.49
CA ILE A 205 -17.43 0.30 38.77
C ILE A 205 -18.36 -0.64 39.53
#